data_AF-A0A536CZD4-F1
#
_entry.id   AF-A0A536CZD4-F1
#
_cell.length_a   1.000
_cell.length_b   1.000
_cell.length_c   1.000
_cell.angle_alpha   90.00
_cell.angle_beta   90.00
_cell.angle_gamma   90.00
#
_symmetry.space_group_name_H-M   'P 1'
#
loop_
_entity.id
_entity.type
_entity.pdbx_description
1 polymer ?
#
loop_
_entity_poly.entity_id
_entity_poly.type
_entity_poly.pdbx_seq_one_letter_code
_entity_poly.pdbx_strand_id
1 'polypeptide(L)'
;MLPAWRVTVGVGGVCPSASAIARSYAQARRALETAERFGNHHQRDVVAFEDLGVYRLLFHVSDPAELSAFTGQVLGPLLQYDQRHNGDLVRTLAAFLDHNGNLQATARELNLHVNSVAYRMQRVQAISGLDVADAEDRLLGQVALKILSGVGGV
;
A
#
# COMPACT_ATOMS: atom_id res chain seq x y z
N MET A 1 19.10 -26.83 -13.79
CA MET A 1 18.68 -25.68 -12.97
C MET A 1 17.45 -26.11 -12.19
N LEU A 2 17.51 -26.16 -10.85
CA LEU A 2 16.29 -26.39 -10.06
C LEU A 2 15.41 -25.13 -10.19
N PRO A 3 14.07 -25.25 -10.31
CA PRO A 3 13.19 -24.09 -10.28
C PRO A 3 13.42 -23.32 -8.97
N ALA A 4 13.40 -21.99 -9.01
CA ALA A 4 13.50 -21.18 -7.81
C ALA A 4 12.21 -21.36 -7.01
N TRP A 5 12.24 -22.18 -5.96
CA TRP A 5 11.13 -22.32 -5.03
C TRP A 5 11.02 -21.03 -4.24
N ARG A 6 9.80 -20.51 -4.16
CA ARG A 6 9.49 -19.35 -3.35
C ARG A 6 8.69 -19.80 -2.14
N VAL A 7 9.14 -19.40 -0.96
CA VAL A 7 8.52 -19.78 0.32
C VAL A 7 7.99 -18.54 0.99
N THR A 8 6.74 -18.60 1.46
CA THR A 8 6.13 -17.56 2.29
C THR A 8 5.76 -18.17 3.64
N VAL A 9 6.13 -17.48 4.71
CA VAL A 9 5.99 -17.93 6.09
C VAL A 9 5.20 -16.89 6.87
N GLY A 10 4.08 -17.30 7.46
CA GLY A 10 3.35 -16.48 8.42
C GLY A 10 3.80 -16.79 9.85
N VAL A 11 4.08 -15.75 10.65
CA VAL A 11 4.47 -15.87 12.06
C VAL A 11 3.38 -15.30 12.96
N GLY A 12 2.92 -16.10 13.91
CA GLY A 12 1.92 -15.69 14.90
C GLY A 12 2.52 -14.87 16.04
N GLY A 13 1.68 -14.25 16.86
CA GLY A 13 2.15 -13.50 18.04
C GLY A 13 2.71 -14.40 19.13
N VAL A 14 3.36 -13.77 20.13
CA VAL A 14 3.98 -14.46 21.26
C VAL A 14 2.97 -15.36 22.01
N CYS A 15 3.42 -16.57 22.36
CA CYS A 15 2.67 -17.57 23.12
C CYS A 15 3.18 -17.64 24.57
N PRO A 16 2.57 -16.91 25.53
CA PRO A 16 3.01 -16.99 26.93
C PRO A 16 2.56 -18.28 27.64
N SER A 17 1.67 -19.07 27.04
CA SER A 17 1.19 -20.35 27.57
C SER A 17 0.66 -21.26 26.45
N ALA A 18 0.48 -22.55 26.75
CA ALA A 18 -0.04 -23.53 25.77
C ALA A 18 -1.44 -23.15 25.23
N SER A 19 -2.28 -22.51 26.04
CA SER A 19 -3.61 -22.03 25.61
C SER A 19 -3.54 -20.97 24.50
N ALA A 20 -2.43 -20.25 24.38
CA ALA A 20 -2.23 -19.23 23.35
C ALA A 20 -1.87 -19.79 21.97
N ILE A 21 -1.52 -21.09 21.87
CA ILE A 21 -1.05 -21.71 20.62
C ILE A 21 -2.12 -21.62 19.53
N ALA A 22 -3.39 -21.90 19.84
CA ALA A 22 -4.46 -21.84 18.85
C ALA A 22 -4.63 -20.42 18.27
N ARG A 23 -4.55 -19.39 19.13
CA ARG A 23 -4.59 -17.98 18.70
C ARG A 23 -3.39 -17.64 17.83
N SER A 24 -2.17 -17.99 18.25
CA SER A 24 -0.95 -17.69 17.50
C SER A 24 -0.90 -18.42 16.15
N TYR A 25 -1.37 -19.67 16.09
CA TYR A 25 -1.52 -20.40 14.82
C TYR A 25 -2.51 -19.72 13.88
N ALA A 26 -3.68 -19.28 14.38
CA ALA A 26 -4.63 -18.51 13.57
C ALA A 26 -4.03 -17.17 13.08
N GLN A 27 -3.22 -16.51 13.91
CA GLN A 27 -2.48 -15.30 13.54
C GLN A 27 -1.43 -15.58 12.47
N ALA A 28 -0.66 -16.65 12.60
CA ALA A 28 0.32 -17.10 11.61
C ALA A 28 -0.35 -17.37 10.26
N ARG A 29 -1.47 -18.08 10.26
CA ARG A 29 -2.29 -18.30 9.05
C ARG A 29 -2.76 -17.02 8.41
N ARG A 30 -3.31 -16.09 9.20
CA ARG A 30 -3.73 -14.77 8.68
C ARG A 30 -2.55 -13.98 8.11
N ALA A 31 -1.38 -14.04 8.73
CA ALA A 31 -0.19 -13.38 8.21
C ALA A 31 0.25 -13.96 6.85
N LEU A 32 0.18 -15.29 6.70
CA LEU A 32 0.42 -15.95 5.42
C LEU A 32 -0.63 -15.54 4.37
N GLU A 33 -1.92 -15.65 4.68
CA GLU A 33 -3.01 -15.32 3.75
C GLU A 33 -2.97 -13.83 3.36
N THR A 34 -2.60 -12.94 4.28
CA THR A 34 -2.40 -11.51 4.01
C THR A 34 -1.18 -11.29 3.11
N ALA A 35 -0.09 -12.04 3.31
CA ALA A 35 1.09 -11.99 2.45
C ALA A 35 0.79 -12.54 1.04
N GLU A 36 -0.07 -13.54 0.90
CA GLU A 36 -0.51 -14.05 -0.39
C GLU A 36 -1.41 -13.06 -1.12
N ARG A 37 -2.27 -12.35 -0.38
CA ARG A 37 -3.25 -11.40 -0.93
C ARG A 37 -2.67 -10.02 -1.23
N PHE A 38 -1.76 -9.54 -0.39
CA PHE A 38 -1.21 -8.18 -0.42
C PHE A 38 0.32 -8.13 -0.57
N GLY A 39 0.98 -9.28 -0.73
CA GLY A 39 2.42 -9.34 -0.84
C GLY A 39 2.90 -8.95 -2.22
N ASN A 40 3.74 -7.92 -2.30
CA ASN A 40 4.53 -7.67 -3.49
C ASN A 40 5.44 -8.87 -3.79
N HIS A 41 5.63 -9.16 -5.08
CA HIS A 41 6.50 -10.21 -5.58
C HIS A 41 7.99 -10.04 -5.22
N HIS A 42 8.41 -9.13 -4.33
CA HIS A 42 9.83 -8.85 -4.16
C HIS A 42 10.43 -8.77 -2.76
N GLN A 43 9.73 -8.91 -1.62
CA GLN A 43 10.51 -8.68 -0.37
C GLN A 43 10.09 -9.19 1.02
N ARG A 44 9.13 -10.11 1.19
CA ARG A 44 8.95 -10.75 2.52
C ARG A 44 8.57 -12.22 2.41
N ASP A 45 9.57 -13.09 2.50
CA ASP A 45 9.37 -14.53 2.66
C ASP A 45 8.87 -14.88 4.07
N VAL A 46 8.96 -13.94 5.03
CA VAL A 46 8.45 -14.10 6.39
C VAL A 46 7.66 -12.86 6.79
N VAL A 47 6.42 -13.05 7.23
CA VAL A 47 5.52 -11.98 7.66
C VAL A 47 5.00 -12.30 9.05
N ALA A 48 5.35 -11.47 10.04
CA ALA A 48 4.78 -11.56 11.37
C ALA A 48 3.41 -10.90 11.40
N PHE A 49 2.47 -11.51 12.12
CA PHE A 49 1.14 -10.97 12.31
C PHE A 49 1.22 -9.54 12.85
N GLU A 50 2.15 -9.25 13.76
CA GLU A 50 2.41 -7.93 14.38
C GLU A 50 2.80 -6.84 13.39
N ASP A 51 3.44 -7.19 12.28
CA ASP A 51 3.90 -6.24 11.27
C ASP A 51 2.85 -5.91 10.20
N LEU A 52 1.70 -6.58 10.22
CA LEU A 52 0.66 -6.43 9.20
C LEU A 52 0.00 -5.03 9.22
N GLY A 53 0.02 -4.33 10.35
CA GLY A 53 -0.59 -2.99 10.48
C GLY A 53 -2.02 -2.93 9.93
N VAL A 54 -2.27 -1.97 9.02
CA VAL A 54 -3.58 -1.75 8.38
C VAL A 54 -4.04 -2.94 7.52
N TYR A 55 -3.13 -3.76 6.99
CA TYR A 55 -3.49 -4.92 6.17
C TYR A 55 -4.29 -5.96 6.97
N ARG A 56 -4.16 -5.98 8.31
CA ARG A 56 -5.03 -6.80 9.16
C ARG A 56 -6.50 -6.44 9.00
N LEU A 57 -6.81 -5.15 8.89
CA LEU A 57 -8.17 -4.67 8.73
C LEU A 57 -8.66 -4.93 7.31
N LEU A 58 -7.84 -4.58 6.32
CA LEU A 58 -8.16 -4.78 4.89
C LEU A 58 -8.38 -6.26 4.54
N PHE A 59 -7.69 -7.18 5.22
CA PHE A 59 -7.90 -8.61 5.02
C PHE A 59 -9.34 -9.07 5.35
N HIS A 60 -10.04 -8.39 6.25
CA HIS A 60 -11.43 -8.74 6.59
C HIS A 60 -12.43 -8.36 5.50
N VAL A 61 -12.03 -7.51 4.54
CA VAL A 61 -12.85 -7.24 3.35
C VAL A 61 -12.83 -8.50 2.50
N SER A 62 -13.94 -9.25 2.50
CA SER A 62 -13.97 -10.60 1.95
C SER A 62 -13.90 -10.62 0.42
N ASP A 63 -14.42 -9.57 -0.24
CA ASP A 63 -14.41 -9.44 -1.68
C ASP A 63 -13.21 -8.60 -2.16
N PRO A 64 -12.24 -9.17 -2.90
CA PRO A 64 -11.18 -8.40 -3.53
C PRO A 64 -11.69 -7.33 -4.50
N ALA A 65 -12.85 -7.53 -5.13
CA ALA A 65 -13.42 -6.56 -6.06
C ALA A 65 -13.82 -5.25 -5.38
N GLU A 66 -14.23 -5.28 -4.11
CA GLU A 66 -14.49 -4.06 -3.32
C GLU A 66 -13.22 -3.23 -3.12
N LEU A 67 -12.09 -3.89 -2.81
CA LEU A 67 -10.81 -3.21 -2.65
C LEU A 67 -10.32 -2.60 -3.98
N SER A 68 -10.48 -3.34 -5.08
CA SER A 68 -10.18 -2.84 -6.42
C SER A 68 -11.09 -1.69 -6.83
N ALA A 69 -12.39 -1.76 -6.53
CA ALA A 69 -13.35 -0.69 -6.81
C ALA A 69 -13.03 0.58 -6.03
N PHE A 70 -12.73 0.45 -4.73
CA PHE A 70 -12.29 1.56 -3.89
C PHE A 70 -11.02 2.21 -4.46
N THR A 71 -10.02 1.41 -4.81
CA THR A 71 -8.77 1.91 -5.40
C THR A 71 -9.02 2.59 -6.74
N GLY A 72 -9.89 2.03 -7.58
CA GLY A 72 -10.30 2.61 -8.86
C GLY A 72 -11.03 3.94 -8.71
N GLN A 73 -11.85 4.11 -7.67
CA GLN A 73 -12.51 5.37 -7.39
C GLN A 73 -11.51 6.46 -6.96
N VAL A 74 -10.55 6.12 -6.09
CA VAL A 74 -9.62 7.09 -5.50
C VAL A 74 -8.45 7.41 -6.44
N LEU A 75 -7.82 6.38 -7.03
CA LEU A 75 -6.59 6.51 -7.82
C LEU A 75 -6.80 6.31 -9.33
N GLY A 76 -7.96 5.79 -9.76
CA GLY A 76 -8.24 5.52 -11.17
C GLY A 76 -8.02 6.72 -12.11
N PRO A 77 -8.48 7.95 -11.77
CA PRO A 77 -8.21 9.13 -12.58
C PRO A 77 -6.71 9.41 -12.76
N LEU A 78 -5.90 9.23 -11.70
CA LEU A 78 -4.45 9.44 -11.73
C LEU A 78 -3.75 8.35 -12.53
N LEU A 79 -4.11 7.08 -12.31
CA LEU A 79 -3.56 5.94 -13.06
C LEU A 79 -3.82 6.10 -14.57
N GLN A 80 -5.03 6.51 -14.94
CA GLN A 80 -5.39 6.75 -16.33
C GLN A 80 -4.64 7.95 -16.92
N TYR A 81 -4.42 9.00 -16.13
CA TYR A 81 -3.62 10.15 -16.54
C TYR A 81 -2.15 9.76 -16.78
N ASP A 82 -1.54 9.05 -15.85
CA ASP A 82 -0.14 8.60 -15.94
C ASP A 82 0.08 7.69 -17.15
N GLN A 83 -0.84 6.75 -17.41
CA GLN A 83 -0.80 5.91 -18.61
C GLN A 83 -0.85 6.71 -19.92
N ARG A 84 -1.68 7.75 -20.00
CA ARG A 84 -1.83 8.57 -21.22
C ARG A 84 -0.68 9.53 -21.47
N HIS A 85 -0.05 10.04 -20.41
CA HIS A 85 0.96 11.09 -20.49
C HIS A 85 2.37 10.61 -20.16
N ASN A 86 2.55 9.29 -19.96
CA ASN A 86 3.77 8.71 -19.41
C ASN A 86 4.22 9.44 -18.13
N GLY A 87 3.23 9.69 -17.25
CA GLY A 87 3.36 10.46 -16.02
C GLY A 87 3.77 9.59 -14.83
N ASP A 88 3.96 10.23 -13.68
CA ASP A 88 4.38 9.58 -12.43
C ASP A 88 3.68 10.23 -11.21
N LEU A 89 2.42 10.64 -11.40
CA LEU A 89 1.61 11.32 -10.37
C LEU A 89 1.26 10.40 -9.22
N VAL A 90 0.90 9.13 -9.47
CA VAL A 90 0.60 8.16 -8.41
C VAL A 90 1.80 7.93 -7.50
N ARG A 91 3.00 7.77 -8.09
CA ARG A 91 4.24 7.67 -7.32
C ARG A 91 4.58 8.95 -6.58
N THR A 92 4.31 10.11 -7.19
CA THR A 92 4.52 11.41 -6.52
C THR A 92 3.60 11.56 -5.31
N LEU A 93 2.32 11.16 -5.42
CA LEU A 93 1.38 11.13 -4.31
C LEU A 93 1.84 10.16 -3.21
N ALA A 94 2.31 8.97 -3.58
CA ALA A 94 2.82 7.99 -2.61
C ALA A 94 4.00 8.55 -1.80
N ALA A 95 5.04 9.04 -2.48
CA ALA A 95 6.20 9.66 -1.83
C ALA A 95 5.83 10.92 -1.03
N PHE A 96 4.82 11.68 -1.48
CA PHE A 96 4.31 12.83 -0.72
C PHE A 96 3.67 12.42 0.60
N LEU A 97 2.79 11.41 0.58
CA LEU A 97 2.10 10.94 1.78
C LEU A 97 3.04 10.16 2.72
N ASP A 98 3.96 9.36 2.20
CA ASP A 98 4.97 8.66 3.00
C ASP A 98 5.93 9.63 3.71
N HIS A 99 6.12 10.84 3.17
CA HIS A 99 6.83 11.94 3.81
C HIS A 99 5.93 12.94 4.54
N ASN A 100 4.72 12.53 4.96
CA ASN A 100 3.76 13.33 5.73
C ASN A 100 3.45 14.70 5.08
N GLY A 101 3.39 14.74 3.76
CA GLY A 101 3.12 15.95 2.98
C GLY A 101 4.29 16.92 2.85
N ASN A 102 5.52 16.48 3.14
CA ASN A 102 6.70 17.34 3.03
C ASN A 102 7.25 17.38 1.60
N LEU A 103 6.94 18.45 0.87
CA LEU A 103 7.40 18.68 -0.50
C LEU A 103 8.92 18.55 -0.68
N GLN A 104 9.73 19.01 0.28
CA GLN A 104 11.19 18.97 0.18
C GLN A 104 11.73 17.54 0.31
N ALA A 105 11.19 16.76 1.26
CA ALA A 105 11.57 15.36 1.43
C ALA A 105 11.16 14.53 0.21
N THR A 106 9.93 14.72 -0.29
CA THR A 106 9.44 14.08 -1.52
C THR A 106 10.28 14.43 -2.74
N ALA A 107 10.71 15.69 -2.90
CA ALA A 107 11.58 16.07 -4.01
C ALA A 107 12.93 15.34 -3.95
N ARG A 108 13.51 15.19 -2.76
CA ARG A 108 14.77 14.45 -2.57
C ARG A 108 14.61 12.96 -2.89
N GLU A 109 13.54 12.32 -2.42
CA GLU A 109 13.27 10.91 -2.72
C GLU A 109 13.10 10.67 -4.22
N LEU A 110 12.34 11.54 -4.90
CA LEU A 110 12.05 11.41 -6.32
C LEU A 110 13.15 11.96 -7.23
N ASN A 111 14.22 12.54 -6.68
CA ASN A 111 15.26 13.27 -7.42
C ASN A 111 14.68 14.37 -8.34
N LEU A 112 13.71 15.12 -7.82
CA LEU A 112 13.03 16.22 -8.51
C LEU A 112 13.30 17.56 -7.83
N HIS A 113 13.14 18.64 -8.58
CA HIS A 113 13.07 19.96 -7.97
C HIS A 113 11.76 20.12 -7.19
N VAL A 114 11.78 20.81 -6.04
CA VAL A 114 10.59 20.99 -5.18
C VAL A 114 9.41 21.62 -5.93
N ASN A 115 9.66 22.58 -6.83
CA ASN A 115 8.61 23.18 -7.67
C ASN A 115 7.93 22.16 -8.58
N SER A 116 8.68 21.17 -9.08
CA SER A 116 8.11 20.10 -9.91
C SER A 116 7.19 19.21 -9.10
N VAL A 117 7.55 18.90 -7.84
CA VAL A 117 6.67 18.17 -6.91
C VAL A 117 5.43 18.98 -6.60
N ALA A 118 5.57 20.27 -6.27
CA ALA A 118 4.44 21.15 -5.99
C ALA A 118 3.45 21.21 -7.17
N TYR A 119 3.97 21.38 -8.40
CA TYR A 119 3.15 21.33 -9.61
C TYR A 119 2.44 19.98 -9.78
N ARG A 120 3.15 18.87 -9.58
CA ARG A 120 2.54 17.52 -9.66
C ARG A 120 1.45 17.33 -8.60
N MET A 121 1.64 17.83 -7.38
CA MET A 121 0.61 17.75 -6.33
C MET A 121 -0.62 18.59 -6.64
N GLN A 122 -0.45 19.78 -7.23
CA GLN A 122 -1.59 20.55 -7.77
C GLN A 122 -2.34 19.78 -8.85
N ARG A 123 -1.62 19.08 -9.74
CA ARG A 123 -2.23 18.22 -10.77
C ARG A 123 -2.94 17.02 -10.15
N VAL A 124 -2.37 16.40 -9.12
CA VAL A 124 -3.01 15.31 -8.38
C VAL A 124 -4.37 15.78 -7.86
N GLN A 125 -4.40 16.86 -7.09
CA GLN A 125 -5.63 17.41 -6.53
C GLN A 125 -6.66 17.75 -7.62
N ALA A 126 -6.24 18.37 -8.72
CA ALA A 126 -7.14 18.71 -9.82
C ALA A 126 -7.74 17.50 -10.56
N ILE A 127 -7.05 16.36 -10.58
CA ILE A 127 -7.46 15.16 -11.32
C ILE A 127 -8.24 14.19 -10.42
N SER A 128 -7.77 13.92 -9.21
CA SER A 128 -8.42 12.99 -8.29
C SER A 128 -9.48 13.64 -7.41
N GLY A 129 -9.44 14.96 -7.25
CA GLY A 129 -10.26 15.68 -6.28
C GLY A 129 -9.76 15.57 -4.83
N LEU A 130 -8.67 14.84 -4.56
CA LEU A 130 -8.10 14.70 -3.22
C LEU A 130 -7.48 16.01 -2.76
N ASP A 131 -8.01 16.59 -1.68
CA ASP A 131 -7.37 17.69 -0.96
C ASP A 131 -6.36 17.13 0.05
N VAL A 132 -5.09 17.13 -0.31
CA VAL A 132 -4.03 16.63 0.59
C VAL A 132 -3.80 17.50 1.83
N ALA A 133 -4.41 18.69 1.92
CA ALA A 133 -4.46 19.47 3.15
C ALA A 133 -5.49 18.92 4.15
N ASP A 134 -6.54 18.25 3.67
CA ASP A 134 -7.54 17.58 4.49
C ASP A 134 -7.04 16.24 5.04
N ALA A 135 -7.39 15.93 6.29
CA ALA A 135 -6.90 14.73 6.95
C ALA A 135 -7.57 13.45 6.46
N GLU A 136 -8.85 13.52 6.11
CA GLU A 136 -9.64 12.39 5.63
C GLU A 136 -9.18 12.01 4.22
N ASP A 137 -8.99 13.00 3.34
CA ASP A 137 -8.51 12.77 1.97
C ASP A 137 -7.09 12.20 1.95
N ARG A 138 -6.21 12.62 2.86
CA ARG A 138 -4.89 11.98 3.04
C ARG A 138 -5.01 10.52 3.44
N LEU A 139 -5.90 10.21 4.40
CA LEU A 139 -6.12 8.84 4.83
C LEU A 139 -6.68 7.98 3.68
N LEU A 140 -7.67 8.52 2.96
CA LEU A 140 -8.29 7.89 1.80
C LEU A 140 -7.23 7.54 0.74
N GLY A 141 -6.38 8.51 0.39
CA GLY A 141 -5.26 8.33 -0.54
C GLY A 141 -4.25 7.30 -0.05
N GLN A 142 -3.87 7.34 1.24
CA GLN A 142 -2.92 6.38 1.82
C GLN A 142 -3.47 4.95 1.79
N VAL A 143 -4.74 4.74 2.14
CA VAL A 143 -5.38 3.42 2.10
C VAL A 143 -5.45 2.90 0.67
N ALA A 144 -5.85 3.73 -0.29
CA ALA A 144 -5.90 3.35 -1.69
C ALA A 144 -4.52 2.94 -2.23
N LEU A 145 -3.47 3.68 -1.85
CA LEU A 145 -2.09 3.32 -2.20
C LEU A 145 -1.64 2.01 -1.56
N LYS A 146 -1.96 1.76 -0.28
CA LYS A 146 -1.63 0.47 0.37
C LYS A 146 -2.34 -0.70 -0.31
N ILE A 147 -3.60 -0.53 -0.72
CA ILE A 147 -4.32 -1.55 -1.49
C ILE A 147 -3.65 -1.75 -2.86
N LEU A 148 -3.37 -0.68 -3.60
CA LEU A 148 -2.71 -0.75 -4.90
C LEU A 148 -1.35 -1.46 -4.84
N SER A 149 -0.50 -1.06 -3.88
CA SER A 149 0.81 -1.68 -3.68
C SER A 149 0.74 -3.12 -3.17
N GLY A 150 -0.37 -3.51 -2.53
CA GLY A 150 -0.58 -4.87 -2.05
C GLY A 150 -1.17 -5.81 -3.11
N VAL A 151 -2.13 -5.33 -3.92
CA VAL A 151 -2.85 -6.14 -4.92
C VAL A 151 -2.01 -6.41 -6.18
N GLY A 152 -0.84 -5.76 -6.30
CA GLY A 152 0.17 -6.04 -7.32
C GLY A 152 0.34 -4.91 -8.33
N GLY A 153 1.59 -4.45 -8.47
CA GLY A 153 2.13 -3.84 -9.69
C GLY A 153 2.18 -2.31 -9.74
N VAL A 154 3.35 -1.76 -9.42
CA VAL A 154 4.14 -0.98 -10.40
C VAL A 154 5.54 -1.55 -10.42
#